data_AF-A0A943KXP2-F1
#
_entry.id   AF-A0A943KXP2-F1
#
_cell.length_a   1.000
_cell.length_b   1.000
_cell.length_c   1.000
_cell.angle_alpha   90.00
_cell.angle_beta   90.00
_cell.angle_gamma   90.00
#
_symmetry.space_group_name_H-M   'P 1'
#
loop_
_entity.id
_entity.type
_entity.pdbx_description
1 polymer ?
#
loop_
_entity_poly.entity_id
_entity_poly.type
_entity_poly.pdbx_seq_one_letter_code
_entity_poly.pdbx_strand_id
1 'polypeptide(L)' 'MLNEQVLKNELIIKIDSSSTTNIDKFINLLNSNKIDVNAIGKDEYLIKL' A
#
# COMPACT_ATOMS: atom_id res chain seq x y z
N MET A 1 14.73 3.36 12.54
CA MET A 1 14.16 4.69 12.29
C MET A 1 13.67 4.68 10.85
N LEU A 2 12.35 4.81 10.65
CA LEU A 2 11.80 5.01 9.31
C LEU A 2 12.17 6.45 8.94
N ASN A 3 12.99 6.65 7.91
CA ASN A 3 13.37 8.00 7.47
C ASN A 3 12.09 8.72 7.02
N GLU A 4 11.69 9.70 7.81
CA GLU A 4 10.51 10.54 7.59
C GLU A 4 10.72 11.46 6.39
N GLN A 5 10.47 10.96 5.19
CA GLN A 5 9.95 11.78 4.09
C GLN A 5 8.99 10.93 3.27
N VAL A 6 7.86 10.56 3.87
CA VAL A 6 6.67 10.26 3.07
C VAL A 6 6.36 11.55 2.32
N LEU A 7 6.51 11.55 1.00
CA LEU A 7 6.27 12.74 0.20
C LEU A 7 4.80 13.16 0.37
N LYS A 8 4.49 14.44 0.11
CA LYS A 8 3.15 15.02 0.32
C LYS A 8 2.01 14.25 -0.40
N ASN A 9 2.34 13.40 -1.36
CA ASN A 9 1.41 12.61 -2.16
C ASN A 9 1.64 11.09 -2.00
N GLU A 10 2.30 10.67 -0.93
CA GLU A 10 2.54 9.27 -0.64
C GLU A 10 1.78 8.87 0.64
N LEU A 11 1.25 7.64 0.64
CA LEU A 11 0.56 7.05 1.77
C LEU A 11 1.12 5.66 2.02
N ILE A 12 1.59 5.40 3.24
CA ILE A 12 1.98 4.05 3.65
C ILE A 12 0.83 3.41 4.40
N ILE A 13 0.38 2.24 3.93
CA ILE A 13 -0.62 1.42 4.60
C ILE A 13 0.03 0.12 5.09
N LYS A 14 -0.15 -0.16 6.38
CA LYS A 14 0.18 -1.46 6.98
C LYS A 14 -1.12 -2.21 7.26
N ILE A 15 -1.28 -3.39 6.67
CA ILE A 15 -2.53 -4.16 6.75
C ILE A 15 -2.28 -5.41 7.58
N ASP A 16 -2.71 -5.44 8.82
CA ASP A 16 -2.71 -6.69 9.59
C ASP A 16 -3.91 -7.55 9.13
N SER A 17 -3.71 -8.34 8.07
CA SER A 17 -4.74 -9.20 7.50
C SER A 17 -4.46 -10.66 7.83
N SER A 18 -5.49 -11.36 8.31
CA SER A 18 -5.45 -12.82 8.43
C SER A 18 -5.53 -13.55 7.08
N SER A 19 -5.79 -12.83 5.97
CA SER A 19 -5.96 -13.40 4.63
C SER A 19 -5.31 -12.54 3.54
N THR A 20 -4.35 -13.13 2.85
CA THR A 20 -3.67 -12.51 1.69
C THR A 20 -4.64 -12.20 0.56
N THR A 21 -5.69 -13.01 0.37
CA THR A 21 -6.71 -12.81 -0.67
C THR A 21 -7.46 -11.48 -0.55
N ASN A 22 -7.70 -11.01 0.67
CA ASN A 22 -8.36 -9.72 0.88
C ASN A 22 -7.42 -8.55 0.56
N ILE A 23 -6.12 -8.71 0.83
CA ILE A 23 -5.11 -7.72 0.44
C ILE A 23 -5.02 -7.64 -1.08
N ASP A 24 -4.96 -8.79 -1.78
CA ASP A 24 -4.89 -8.83 -3.24
C ASP A 24 -6.09 -8.12 -3.88
N LYS A 25 -7.31 -8.34 -3.36
CA LYS A 25 -8.52 -7.63 -3.83
C LYS A 25 -8.42 -6.12 -3.62
N PHE A 26 -7.93 -5.68 -2.47
CA PHE A 26 -7.75 -4.26 -2.17
C PHE A 26 -6.73 -3.60 -3.12
N ILE A 27 -5.58 -4.25 -3.34
CA ILE A 27 -4.56 -3.77 -4.28
C ILE A 27 -5.12 -3.71 -5.72
N ASN A 28 -5.83 -4.75 -6.14
CA ASN A 28 -6.45 -4.78 -7.46
C ASN A 28 -7.49 -3.66 -7.67
N LEU A 29 -8.26 -3.31 -6.62
CA LEU A 29 -9.18 -2.18 -6.65
C LEU A 29 -8.44 -0.85 -6.85
N LEU A 30 -7.33 -0.63 -6.12
CA LEU A 30 -6.53 0.59 -6.26
C LEU A 30 -5.91 0.70 -7.66
N ASN A 31 -5.31 -0.38 -8.15
CA ASN A 31 -4.73 -0.44 -9.50
C ASN A 31 -5.79 -0.17 -10.59
N SER A 32 -7.02 -0.66 -10.40
CA SER A 32 -8.14 -0.40 -11.33
C SER A 32 -8.54 1.08 -11.40
N ASN A 33 -8.24 1.85 -10.36
CA ASN A 33 -8.44 3.30 -10.30
C ASN A 33 -7.19 4.11 -10.69
N LYS A 34 -6.18 3.45 -11.29
CA LYS A 34 -4.89 4.04 -11.69
C LYS A 34 -4.07 4.60 -10.51
N ILE A 35 -4.28 4.04 -9.33
CA ILE A 35 -3.46 4.35 -8.15
C ILE A 35 -2.29 3.37 -8.15
N ASP A 36 -1.06 3.88 -8.06
CA ASP A 36 0.15 3.07 -8.03
C ASP A 36 0.41 2.56 -6.59
N VAL A 37 0.44 1.24 -6.44
CA VAL A 37 0.63 0.55 -5.16
C VAL A 37 1.88 -0.33 -5.24
N ASN A 38 2.84 -0.06 -4.36
CA ASN A 38 4.10 -0.77 -4.29
C ASN A 38 4.24 -1.46 -2.92
N ALA A 39 4.53 -2.76 -2.91
CA ALA A 39 4.86 -3.46 -1.66
C ALA A 39 6.26 -3.02 -1.19
N ILE A 40 6.36 -2.55 0.05
CA ILE A 40 7.62 -2.09 0.66
C ILE A 40 8.07 -2.95 1.84
N GLY A 41 7.21 -3.86 2.30
CA GLY A 41 7.49 -4.78 3.40
C GLY A 41 6.41 -5.85 3.52
N LYS A 42 6.53 -6.69 4.56
CA LYS A 42 5.49 -7.67 4.87
C LYS A 42 4.23 -6.93 5.31
N ASP A 43 3.17 -7.10 4.53
CA ASP A 43 1.88 -6.45 4.72
C ASP A 43 1.95 -4.91 4.75
N GLU A 44 3.00 -4.33 4.16
CA GLU A 44 3.24 -2.89 4.09
C GLU A 44 3.31 -2.44 2.63
N TYR A 45 2.49 -1.44 2.30
CA TYR A 45 2.29 -0.94 0.95
C TYR A 45 2.43 0.57 0.89
N LEU A 46 3.16 1.07 -0.10
CA LEU A 46 3.28 2.47 -0.48
C LEU A 46 2.29 2.76 -1.61
N ILE A 47 1.43 3.74 -1.38
CA ILE A 47 0.45 4.22 -2.33
C ILE A 47 0.87 5.62 -2.78
N LYS A 48 0.91 5.84 -4.09
CA LYS A 48 1.16 7.16 -4.69
C LYS A 48 -0.17 7.74 -5.19
N LEU A 49 -0.52 8.92 -4.68
CA LEU A 49 -1.76 9.66 -4.98
C LEU A 49 -1.56 10.72 -6.06
#